data_AF-A0A560G985-F1
#
_entry.id   AF-A0A560G985-F1
#
_cell.length_a   1.000
_cell.length_b   1.000
_cell.length_c   1.000
_cell.angle_alpha   90.00
_cell.angle_beta   90.00
_cell.angle_gamma   90.00
#
_symmetry.space_group_name_H-M   'P 1'
#
loop_
_entity.id
_entity.type
_entity.pdbx_description
1 polymer ?
#
loop_
_entity_poly.entity_id
_entity_poly.type
_entity_poly.pdbx_seq_one_letter_code
_entity_poly.pdbx_strand_id
1 'polypeptide(L)'
;MAQAIEGGNALLARMRRRPINSTLIGLAIPLLGALLWFAWTFAPIRLDVPQVDVGALPPATPPAAMSISAMPTGTYETPAALAFRGGSWSEKRAFAASGVLVRHPKGNLLIDTGFGRNVEQQLKLLPSLQQSPHHLGTPIIDQLAGVQADTITAIIPTHAHWDHISGVDDFHGIPVLVDDAGQRFIGSHGEGTEVLNSFHGVTYQAYRFDGGAYLGFPSSHDVYGDGSVVIVPAPGHTPDSVVVFVNLPSGKRYAFVGDLVWQMEGLTRPAEKPWMMRFLIGENRAEIQTAIARIRAATTLYPQITAVPAHDRRAFSSIAVYPASTR
;
A
#
# COMPACT_ATOMS: atom_id res chain seq x y z
N MET A 1 16.54 -90.17 -19.79
CA MET A 1 15.49 -89.48 -20.57
C MET A 1 14.75 -88.57 -19.60
N ALA A 2 15.24 -87.35 -19.37
CA ALA A 2 15.16 -86.16 -20.22
C ALA A 2 13.80 -85.44 -20.08
N GLN A 3 13.90 -84.27 -19.45
CA GLN A 3 13.11 -83.05 -19.67
C GLN A 3 11.62 -83.10 -19.36
N ALA A 4 11.30 -82.71 -18.13
CA ALA A 4 10.09 -81.95 -17.85
C ALA A 4 10.45 -80.77 -16.94
N ILE A 5 9.78 -79.64 -17.19
CA ILE A 5 9.69 -78.46 -16.32
C ILE A 5 10.84 -77.45 -16.43
N GLU A 6 10.83 -76.61 -17.48
CA GLU A 6 11.61 -75.35 -17.43
C GLU A 6 11.03 -74.20 -18.30
N GLY A 7 9.72 -74.19 -18.55
CA GLY A 7 9.08 -73.17 -19.41
C GLY A 7 8.34 -72.03 -18.71
N GLY A 8 8.05 -72.12 -17.41
CA GLY A 8 7.07 -71.24 -16.75
C GLY A 8 7.61 -70.01 -16.01
N ASN A 9 8.91 -69.95 -15.69
CA ASN A 9 9.45 -68.95 -14.75
C ASN A 9 10.12 -67.73 -15.37
N ALA A 10 10.21 -67.64 -16.71
CA ALA A 10 10.92 -66.56 -17.38
C ALA A 10 10.11 -65.26 -17.54
N LEU A 11 8.76 -65.31 -17.45
CA LEU A 11 7.91 -64.13 -17.63
C LEU A 11 7.61 -63.37 -16.32
N LEU A 12 7.62 -64.06 -15.17
CA LEU A 12 7.37 -63.44 -13.87
C LEU A 12 8.63 -62.95 -13.15
N ALA A 13 9.83 -63.41 -13.55
CA ALA A 13 11.10 -62.99 -12.96
C ALA A 13 11.64 -61.65 -13.50
N ARG A 14 10.98 -61.03 -14.49
CA ARG A 14 11.45 -59.78 -15.14
C ARG A 14 10.80 -58.51 -14.62
N MET A 15 9.84 -58.58 -13.69
CA MET A 15 9.36 -57.43 -12.93
C MET A 15 10.24 -57.20 -11.69
N ARG A 16 11.54 -57.03 -11.91
CA ARG A 16 12.45 -56.54 -10.88
C ARG A 16 12.00 -55.11 -10.57
N ARG A 17 11.30 -54.90 -9.44
CA ARG A 17 10.97 -53.56 -8.93
C ARG A 17 12.24 -52.73 -8.99
N ARG A 18 12.30 -51.76 -9.92
CA ARG A 18 13.44 -50.84 -9.98
C ARG A 18 13.54 -50.21 -8.59
N PRO A 19 14.69 -50.30 -7.90
CA PRO A 19 14.84 -49.63 -6.62
C PRO A 19 14.61 -48.15 -6.89
N ILE A 20 13.55 -47.59 -6.34
CA ILE A 20 13.32 -46.15 -6.42
C ILE A 20 14.49 -45.55 -5.64
N ASN A 21 15.37 -44.82 -6.32
CA ASN A 21 16.55 -44.20 -5.70
C ASN A 21 16.09 -43.36 -4.51
N SER A 22 16.44 -43.77 -3.29
CA SER A 22 16.10 -43.07 -2.04
C SER A 22 16.57 -41.62 -2.05
N THR A 23 17.62 -41.30 -2.82
CA THR A 23 18.12 -39.95 -3.07
C THR A 23 17.15 -39.07 -3.87
N LEU A 24 16.43 -39.65 -4.85
CA LEU A 24 15.41 -38.92 -5.64
C LEU A 24 14.15 -38.66 -4.80
N ILE A 25 13.79 -39.60 -3.91
CA ILE A 25 12.71 -39.40 -2.93
C ILE A 25 13.11 -38.32 -1.90
N GLY A 26 14.38 -38.31 -1.47
CA GLY A 26 14.92 -37.35 -0.49
C GLY A 26 14.87 -35.89 -0.95
N LEU A 27 14.94 -35.61 -2.25
CA LEU A 27 14.79 -34.26 -2.81
C LEU A 27 13.35 -33.91 -3.22
N ALA A 28 12.50 -34.90 -3.48
CA ALA A 28 11.12 -34.68 -3.90
C ALA A 28 10.23 -34.13 -2.75
N ILE A 29 10.44 -34.60 -1.52
CA ILE A 29 9.67 -34.16 -0.34
C ILE A 29 9.88 -32.68 -0.03
N PRO A 30 11.13 -32.15 0.12
CA PRO A 30 11.31 -30.73 0.39
C PRO A 30 10.84 -29.84 -0.77
N LEU A 31 10.98 -30.29 -2.01
CA LEU A 31 10.45 -29.57 -3.17
C LEU A 31 8.93 -29.50 -3.14
N LEU A 32 8.25 -30.62 -2.84
CA LEU A 32 6.79 -30.64 -2.69
C LEU A 32 6.34 -29.75 -1.52
N GLY A 33 7.06 -29.78 -0.41
CA GLY A 33 6.80 -28.88 0.73
C GLY A 33 6.91 -27.41 0.35
N ALA A 34 7.95 -27.03 -0.39
CA ALA A 34 8.13 -25.66 -0.89
C ALA A 34 7.03 -25.25 -1.87
N LEU A 35 6.62 -26.14 -2.78
CA LEU A 35 5.52 -25.90 -3.73
C LEU A 35 4.18 -25.75 -3.02
N LEU A 36 3.90 -26.59 -2.01
CA LEU A 36 2.67 -26.49 -1.21
C LEU A 36 2.65 -25.20 -0.39
N TRP A 37 3.77 -24.80 0.18
CA TRP A 37 3.87 -23.54 0.92
C TRP A 37 3.74 -22.33 0.00
N PHE A 38 4.33 -22.39 -1.20
CA PHE A 38 4.13 -21.38 -2.23
C PHE A 38 2.66 -21.31 -2.68
N ALA A 39 2.00 -22.44 -2.93
CA ALA A 39 0.56 -22.43 -3.23
C ALA A 39 -0.26 -21.88 -2.06
N TRP A 40 0.13 -22.25 -0.83
CA TRP A 40 -0.51 -21.77 0.40
C TRP A 40 -0.40 -20.25 0.58
N THR A 41 0.66 -19.59 0.08
CA THR A 41 0.76 -18.12 0.18
C THR A 41 -0.37 -17.38 -0.55
N PHE A 42 -1.02 -18.01 -1.54
CA PHE A 42 -2.11 -17.42 -2.32
C PHE A 42 -3.50 -17.89 -1.88
N ALA A 43 -3.59 -18.87 -0.96
CA ALA A 43 -4.86 -19.41 -0.49
C ALA A 43 -5.73 -18.33 0.20
N PRO A 44 -7.06 -18.37 0.07
CA PRO A 44 -8.01 -17.36 0.57
C PRO A 44 -8.19 -17.41 2.11
N ILE A 45 -7.08 -17.27 2.84
CA ILE A 45 -7.05 -17.26 4.30
C ILE A 45 -7.27 -15.83 4.77
N ARG A 46 -8.22 -15.67 5.70
CA ARG A 46 -8.47 -14.38 6.35
C ARG A 46 -7.38 -14.11 7.38
N LEU A 47 -6.90 -12.87 7.40
CA LEU A 47 -6.09 -12.37 8.49
C LEU A 47 -6.93 -12.39 9.77
N ASP A 48 -6.39 -12.95 10.83
CA ASP A 48 -6.97 -12.78 12.16
C ASP A 48 -6.77 -11.31 12.55
N VAL A 49 -7.81 -10.61 12.99
CA VAL A 49 -7.73 -9.18 13.27
C VAL A 49 -8.20 -8.97 14.70
N PRO A 50 -7.33 -8.45 15.60
CA PRO A 50 -7.70 -8.28 17.00
C PRO A 50 -8.87 -7.31 17.13
N GLN A 51 -9.66 -7.48 18.18
CA GLN A 51 -10.64 -6.46 18.57
C GLN A 51 -9.89 -5.24 19.12
N VAL A 52 -10.28 -4.05 18.66
CA VAL A 52 -9.66 -2.79 19.07
C VAL A 52 -10.77 -1.81 19.43
N ASP A 53 -10.62 -1.16 20.58
CA ASP A 53 -11.43 0.00 20.93
C ASP A 53 -10.89 1.23 20.20
N VAL A 54 -11.73 1.85 19.38
CA VAL A 54 -11.39 3.06 18.62
C VAL A 54 -11.87 4.34 19.32
N GLY A 55 -12.50 4.23 20.49
CA GLY A 55 -13.00 5.34 21.27
C GLY A 55 -14.12 6.12 20.58
N ALA A 56 -14.44 7.29 21.14
CA ALA A 56 -15.40 8.23 20.54
C ALA A 56 -14.83 8.84 19.25
N LEU A 57 -15.72 9.19 18.31
CA LEU A 57 -15.33 9.89 17.09
C LEU A 57 -14.70 11.25 17.46
N PRO A 58 -13.43 11.51 17.09
CA PRO A 58 -12.78 12.75 17.45
C PRO A 58 -13.52 13.97 16.84
N PRO A 59 -13.73 15.05 17.61
CA PRO A 59 -14.33 16.27 17.07
C PRO A 59 -13.41 16.88 16.01
N ALA A 60 -14.02 17.52 15.00
CA ALA A 60 -13.31 18.27 13.97
C ALA A 60 -14.16 19.47 13.56
N THR A 61 -13.52 20.59 13.27
CA THR A 61 -14.14 21.84 12.84
C THR A 61 -13.57 22.30 11.49
N PRO A 62 -13.71 21.50 10.43
CA PRO A 62 -13.17 21.85 9.12
C PRO A 62 -13.83 23.13 8.57
N PRO A 63 -13.07 24.05 7.96
CA PRO A 63 -13.62 25.28 7.40
C PRO A 63 -14.60 24.99 6.26
N ALA A 64 -15.69 25.76 6.16
CA ALA A 64 -16.73 25.56 5.14
C ALA A 64 -16.24 25.61 3.68
N ALA A 65 -15.10 26.26 3.42
CA ALA A 65 -14.48 26.33 2.11
C ALA A 65 -13.59 25.14 1.76
N MET A 66 -13.32 24.24 2.72
CA MET A 66 -12.45 23.08 2.55
C MET A 66 -13.05 22.09 1.56
N SER A 67 -12.19 21.47 0.74
CA SER A 67 -12.58 20.39 -0.15
C SER A 67 -11.41 19.47 -0.45
N ILE A 68 -11.70 18.30 -1.03
CA ILE A 68 -10.69 17.39 -1.57
C ILE A 68 -10.95 17.05 -3.04
N SER A 69 -9.88 16.76 -3.78
CA SER A 69 -9.96 16.27 -5.15
C SER A 69 -8.99 15.10 -5.34
N ALA A 70 -9.44 14.04 -6.00
CA ALA A 70 -8.53 12.98 -6.46
C ALA A 70 -7.71 13.49 -7.65
N MET A 71 -6.40 13.22 -7.63
CA MET A 71 -5.43 13.62 -8.64
C MET A 71 -4.80 12.36 -9.25
N PRO A 72 -5.49 11.65 -10.17
CA PRO A 72 -4.97 10.43 -10.76
C PRO A 72 -3.79 10.74 -11.69
N THR A 73 -2.65 10.08 -11.48
CA THR A 73 -1.42 10.31 -12.28
C THR A 73 -0.97 9.07 -13.05
N GLY A 74 -1.54 7.91 -12.78
CA GLY A 74 -1.29 6.71 -13.56
C GLY A 74 -1.75 5.44 -12.85
N THR A 75 -1.47 4.31 -13.49
CA THR A 75 -1.74 2.98 -12.92
C THR A 75 -0.70 1.97 -13.34
N TYR A 76 -0.55 0.87 -12.61
CA TYR A 76 0.20 -0.30 -13.05
C TYR A 76 -0.60 -1.59 -12.86
N GLU A 77 -0.36 -2.58 -13.72
CA GLU A 77 -1.21 -3.77 -13.81
C GLU A 77 -0.67 -4.94 -12.98
N THR A 78 -1.44 -5.35 -11.98
CA THR A 78 -1.06 -6.41 -11.03
C THR A 78 -2.15 -7.49 -10.96
N PRO A 79 -1.84 -8.79 -11.06
CA PRO A 79 -2.82 -9.85 -10.76
C PRO A 79 -3.38 -9.71 -9.36
N ALA A 80 -4.69 -9.88 -9.17
CA ALA A 80 -5.32 -9.82 -7.86
C ALA A 80 -4.71 -10.84 -6.88
N ALA A 81 -4.25 -12.00 -7.37
CA ALA A 81 -3.51 -12.99 -6.60
C ALA A 81 -2.23 -12.45 -5.95
N LEU A 82 -1.55 -11.48 -6.57
CA LEU A 82 -0.39 -10.81 -5.98
C LEU A 82 -0.81 -9.69 -5.02
N ALA A 83 -1.99 -9.11 -5.22
CA ALA A 83 -2.49 -8.00 -4.43
C ALA A 83 -2.95 -8.40 -3.02
N PHE A 84 -3.69 -9.50 -2.91
CA PHE A 84 -4.22 -10.00 -1.65
C PHE A 84 -4.43 -11.52 -1.72
N ARG A 85 -4.38 -12.17 -0.55
CA ARG A 85 -4.63 -13.61 -0.42
C ARG A 85 -6.03 -14.00 -0.91
N GLY A 86 -6.11 -14.98 -1.79
CA GLY A 86 -7.36 -15.40 -2.41
C GLY A 86 -7.84 -14.51 -3.55
N GLY A 87 -7.00 -13.63 -4.08
CA GLY A 87 -7.23 -12.97 -5.37
C GLY A 87 -7.00 -13.92 -6.55
N SER A 88 -7.63 -13.63 -7.69
CA SER A 88 -7.48 -14.43 -8.89
C SER A 88 -6.21 -14.09 -9.68
N TRP A 89 -5.60 -15.09 -10.32
CA TRP A 89 -4.48 -14.90 -11.27
C TRP A 89 -4.93 -14.32 -12.61
N SER A 90 -6.18 -14.57 -13.00
CA SER A 90 -6.76 -14.08 -14.26
C SER A 90 -7.39 -12.70 -14.13
N GLU A 91 -7.63 -12.24 -12.90
CA GLU A 91 -8.14 -10.91 -12.62
C GLU A 91 -6.97 -9.94 -12.52
N LYS A 92 -6.90 -8.99 -13.44
CA LYS A 92 -5.94 -7.89 -13.36
C LYS A 92 -6.55 -6.72 -12.59
N ARG A 93 -5.76 -6.13 -11.70
CA ARG A 93 -6.06 -4.92 -10.94
C ARG A 93 -5.16 -3.81 -11.46
N ALA A 94 -5.78 -2.70 -11.85
CA ALA A 94 -5.08 -1.45 -12.10
C ALA A 94 -4.76 -0.80 -10.74
N PHE A 95 -3.54 -0.99 -10.26
CA PHE A 95 -3.03 -0.34 -9.07
C PHE A 95 -2.89 1.15 -9.36
N ALA A 96 -3.63 1.98 -8.64
CA ALA A 96 -3.54 3.43 -8.80
C ALA A 96 -2.24 3.97 -8.21
N ALA A 97 -1.59 4.85 -8.97
CA ALA A 97 -0.68 5.86 -8.44
C ALA A 97 -1.42 7.18 -8.54
N SER A 98 -1.83 7.74 -7.41
CA SER A 98 -2.71 8.92 -7.36
C SER A 98 -2.43 9.71 -6.10
N GLY A 99 -2.45 11.04 -6.21
CA GLY A 99 -2.46 11.92 -5.06
C GLY A 99 -3.86 12.43 -4.74
N VAL A 100 -3.97 13.18 -3.65
CA VAL A 100 -5.19 13.90 -3.27
C VAL A 100 -4.84 15.34 -2.95
N LEU A 101 -5.48 16.28 -3.65
CA LEU A 101 -5.41 17.69 -3.34
C LEU A 101 -6.38 18.00 -2.21
N VAL A 102 -5.86 18.46 -1.07
CA VAL A 102 -6.65 19.02 0.03
C VAL A 102 -6.61 20.54 -0.09
N ARG A 103 -7.77 21.16 -0.29
CA ARG A 103 -7.90 22.61 -0.31
C ARG A 103 -8.34 23.11 1.05
N HIS A 104 -7.55 23.99 1.66
CA HIS A 104 -7.80 24.50 3.00
C HIS A 104 -7.42 25.98 3.11
N PRO A 105 -8.20 26.83 3.83
CA PRO A 105 -7.90 28.26 3.96
C PRO A 105 -6.54 28.58 4.59
N LYS A 106 -5.95 27.67 5.37
CA LYS A 106 -4.61 27.82 5.95
C LYS A 106 -3.48 27.37 5.01
N GLY A 107 -3.78 27.01 3.76
CA GLY A 107 -2.83 26.49 2.77
C GLY A 107 -3.24 25.11 2.28
N ASN A 108 -3.03 24.79 1.00
CA ASN A 108 -3.40 23.50 0.42
C ASN A 108 -2.32 22.45 0.72
N LEU A 109 -2.70 21.17 0.69
CA LEU A 109 -1.80 20.03 0.85
C LEU A 109 -1.97 19.06 -0.31
N LEU A 110 -0.92 18.31 -0.61
CA LEU A 110 -1.01 17.08 -1.40
C LEU A 110 -0.79 15.88 -0.47
N ILE A 111 -1.73 14.94 -0.44
CA ILE A 111 -1.52 13.63 0.15
C ILE A 111 -1.07 12.71 -0.97
N ASP A 112 0.17 12.24 -0.90
CA ASP A 112 0.91 11.60 -2.00
C ASP A 112 0.98 12.47 -3.28
N THR A 113 1.89 12.14 -4.17
CA THR A 113 2.05 12.79 -5.48
C THR A 113 1.84 11.84 -6.66
N GLY A 114 1.83 10.52 -6.40
CA GLY A 114 1.73 9.53 -7.46
C GLY A 114 2.90 9.65 -8.44
N PHE A 115 2.65 9.32 -9.71
CA PHE A 115 3.62 9.49 -10.79
C PHE A 115 3.87 10.96 -11.16
N GLY A 116 5.14 11.34 -11.16
CA GLY A 116 5.65 12.64 -11.62
C GLY A 116 6.08 12.63 -13.09
N ARG A 117 6.55 13.78 -13.58
CA ARG A 117 7.03 13.94 -14.98
C ARG A 117 8.21 13.01 -15.31
N ASN A 118 9.03 12.69 -14.32
CA ASN A 118 10.25 11.91 -14.47
C ASN A 118 10.11 10.42 -14.08
N VAL A 119 8.87 9.91 -13.94
CA VAL A 119 8.62 8.54 -13.45
C VAL A 119 9.33 7.45 -14.26
N GLU A 120 9.42 7.59 -15.59
CA GLU A 120 10.09 6.59 -16.43
C GLU A 120 11.60 6.50 -16.15
N GLN A 121 12.24 7.61 -15.79
CA GLN A 121 13.64 7.64 -15.38
C GLN A 121 13.80 7.07 -13.97
N GLN A 122 12.90 7.44 -13.06
CA GLN A 122 12.90 6.99 -11.67
C GLN A 122 12.70 5.46 -11.56
N LEU A 123 11.84 4.87 -12.39
CA LEU A 123 11.63 3.41 -12.45
C LEU A 123 12.91 2.63 -12.74
N LYS A 124 13.89 3.24 -13.44
CA LYS A 124 15.19 2.60 -13.73
C LYS A 124 16.09 2.45 -12.50
N LEU A 125 15.77 3.15 -11.41
CA LEU A 125 16.44 3.01 -10.12
C LEU A 125 15.97 1.76 -9.36
N LEU A 126 14.81 1.21 -9.74
CA LEU A 126 14.22 0.06 -9.08
C LEU A 126 14.69 -1.26 -9.71
N PRO A 127 14.75 -2.36 -8.91
CA PRO A 127 14.91 -3.71 -9.43
C PRO A 127 13.94 -4.01 -10.59
N SER A 128 14.41 -4.72 -11.61
CA SER A 128 13.60 -5.04 -12.80
C SER A 128 12.30 -5.79 -12.49
N LEU A 129 12.28 -6.57 -11.40
CA LEU A 129 11.08 -7.28 -10.93
C LEU A 129 9.97 -6.33 -10.44
N GLN A 130 10.31 -5.11 -10.03
CA GLN A 130 9.36 -4.10 -9.53
C GLN A 130 8.85 -3.19 -10.67
N GLN A 131 9.48 -3.21 -11.84
CA GLN A 131 9.09 -2.39 -13.00
C GLN A 131 7.88 -3.00 -13.74
N SER A 132 6.71 -2.91 -13.11
CA SER A 132 5.47 -3.45 -13.68
C SER A 132 5.02 -2.65 -14.92
N PRO A 133 4.31 -3.29 -15.88
CA PRO A 133 3.65 -2.57 -16.97
C PRO A 133 2.72 -1.50 -16.40
N HIS A 134 2.90 -0.27 -16.86
CA HIS A 134 2.23 0.89 -16.33
C HIS A 134 1.61 1.75 -17.43
N HIS A 135 0.61 2.53 -17.02
CA HIS A 135 -0.09 3.52 -17.82
C HIS A 135 0.13 4.87 -17.16
N LEU A 136 0.74 5.80 -17.89
CA LEU A 136 0.96 7.16 -17.42
C LEU A 136 -0.29 7.99 -17.64
N GLY A 137 -0.68 8.72 -16.59
CA GLY A 137 -1.63 9.82 -16.65
C GLY A 137 -0.89 11.17 -16.65
N THR A 138 -1.64 12.24 -16.43
CA THR A 138 -1.08 13.59 -16.30
C THR A 138 -0.51 13.77 -14.90
N PRO A 139 0.77 14.14 -14.70
CA PRO A 139 1.33 14.46 -13.39
C PRO A 139 0.54 15.55 -12.66
N ILE A 140 0.52 15.55 -11.32
CA ILE A 140 -0.27 16.51 -10.53
C ILE A 140 0.12 17.95 -10.88
N ILE A 141 1.41 18.25 -11.02
CA ILE A 141 1.89 19.59 -11.37
C ILE A 141 1.27 20.10 -12.68
N ASP A 142 1.05 19.21 -13.64
CA ASP A 142 0.48 19.54 -14.95
C ASP A 142 -1.04 19.62 -14.90
N GLN A 143 -1.69 18.81 -14.06
CA GLN A 143 -3.14 18.95 -13.78
C GLN A 143 -3.46 20.32 -13.15
N LEU A 144 -2.53 20.86 -12.36
CA LEU A 144 -2.67 22.16 -11.71
C LEU A 144 -2.33 23.34 -12.63
N ALA A 145 -1.84 23.10 -13.85
CA ALA A 145 -1.46 24.17 -14.78
C ALA A 145 -2.65 25.11 -15.06
N GLY A 146 -2.45 26.41 -14.75
CA GLY A 146 -3.49 27.45 -14.90
C GLY A 146 -4.22 27.83 -13.60
N VAL A 147 -3.95 27.12 -12.50
CA VAL A 147 -4.29 27.54 -11.12
C VAL A 147 -2.96 27.83 -10.42
N GLN A 148 -2.88 28.90 -9.62
CA GLN A 148 -1.67 29.19 -8.85
C GLN A 148 -1.30 27.97 -7.97
N ALA A 149 -0.30 27.21 -8.42
CA ALA A 149 0.38 26.17 -7.65
C ALA A 149 0.96 26.73 -6.32
N ASP A 150 1.05 28.06 -6.24
CA ASP A 150 1.45 28.94 -5.15
C ASP A 150 0.66 28.76 -3.84
N THR A 151 -0.33 27.86 -3.82
CA THR A 151 -1.16 27.57 -2.63
C THR A 151 -0.88 26.21 -2.01
N ILE A 152 -0.12 25.31 -2.65
CA ILE A 152 0.34 24.09 -1.99
C ILE A 152 1.41 24.49 -0.99
N THR A 153 1.17 24.16 0.28
CA THR A 153 2.04 24.53 1.39
C THR A 153 2.91 23.38 1.88
N ALA A 154 2.47 22.13 1.66
CA ALA A 154 3.27 20.96 1.93
C ALA A 154 2.73 19.72 1.19
N ILE A 155 3.58 18.70 1.10
CA ILE A 155 3.25 17.35 0.63
C ILE A 155 3.30 16.41 1.84
N ILE A 156 2.31 15.53 1.97
CA ILE A 156 2.21 14.50 3.01
C ILE A 156 2.28 13.15 2.30
N PRO A 157 3.46 12.52 2.22
CA PRO A 157 3.55 11.13 1.81
C PRO A 157 2.84 10.26 2.85
N THR A 158 2.01 9.32 2.40
CA THR A 158 1.59 8.20 3.23
C THR A 158 2.78 7.30 3.55
N HIS A 159 3.77 7.24 2.66
CA HIS A 159 5.13 6.74 2.88
C HIS A 159 6.04 7.09 1.68
N ALA A 160 7.35 6.82 1.80
CA ALA A 160 8.38 7.23 0.84
C ALA A 160 8.61 6.33 -0.40
N HIS A 161 7.71 5.39 -0.72
CA HIS A 161 7.88 4.56 -1.93
C HIS A 161 7.60 5.33 -3.22
N TRP A 162 8.30 4.94 -4.28
CA TRP A 162 8.35 5.61 -5.58
C TRP A 162 6.99 5.98 -6.17
N ASP A 163 5.98 5.12 -6.07
CA ASP A 163 4.65 5.33 -6.63
C ASP A 163 3.75 6.23 -5.78
N HIS A 164 4.22 6.65 -4.61
CA HIS A 164 3.62 7.66 -3.76
C HIS A 164 4.33 9.01 -3.87
N ILE A 165 5.64 9.01 -4.10
CA ILE A 165 6.46 10.23 -4.05
C ILE A 165 7.11 10.64 -5.38
N SER A 166 6.87 9.92 -6.48
CA SER A 166 7.51 10.18 -7.78
C SER A 166 7.33 11.64 -8.24
N GLY A 167 6.17 12.23 -8.00
CA GLY A 167 5.89 13.64 -8.30
C GLY A 167 6.50 14.66 -7.35
N VAL A 168 7.15 14.29 -6.24
CA VAL A 168 7.81 15.26 -5.34
C VAL A 168 8.87 16.09 -6.08
N ASP A 169 9.58 15.48 -7.03
CA ASP A 169 10.58 16.14 -7.88
C ASP A 169 9.99 17.29 -8.72
N ASP A 170 8.67 17.28 -8.97
CA ASP A 170 7.99 18.34 -9.73
C ASP A 170 7.64 19.58 -8.89
N PHE A 171 7.67 19.49 -7.55
CA PHE A 171 7.23 20.53 -6.62
C PHE A 171 8.39 21.19 -5.86
N HIS A 172 9.33 21.79 -6.60
CA HIS A 172 10.48 22.46 -6.00
C HIS A 172 10.09 23.55 -5.00
N GLY A 173 10.72 23.53 -3.82
CA GLY A 173 10.49 24.51 -2.75
C GLY A 173 9.24 24.23 -1.89
N ILE A 174 8.41 23.25 -2.25
CA ILE A 174 7.32 22.78 -1.39
C ILE A 174 7.88 21.75 -0.40
N PRO A 175 7.70 21.94 0.92
CA PRO A 175 8.21 20.99 1.90
C PRO A 175 7.46 19.66 1.87
N VAL A 176 8.20 18.57 2.03
CA VAL A 176 7.68 17.24 2.31
C VAL A 176 7.63 17.05 3.81
N LEU A 177 6.43 16.79 4.35
CA LEU A 177 6.25 16.51 5.76
C LEU A 177 6.79 15.12 6.08
N VAL A 178 7.68 15.04 7.07
CA VAL A 178 8.29 13.78 7.53
C VAL A 178 8.33 13.72 9.05
N ASP A 179 8.00 12.56 9.61
CA ASP A 179 8.14 12.32 11.04
C ASP A 179 9.55 11.80 11.39
N ASP A 180 9.79 11.54 12.68
CA ASP A 180 11.07 11.02 13.17
C ASP A 180 11.41 9.63 12.59
N ALA A 181 10.41 8.81 12.25
CA ALA A 181 10.64 7.52 11.59
C ALA A 181 11.01 7.71 10.11
N GLY A 182 10.30 8.57 9.39
CA GLY A 182 10.60 8.97 8.00
C GLY A 182 11.99 9.53 7.83
N GLN A 183 12.40 10.49 8.65
CA GLN A 183 13.75 11.04 8.59
C GLN A 183 14.85 9.97 8.74
N ARG A 184 14.65 9.02 9.67
CA ARG A 184 15.59 7.91 9.87
C ARG A 184 15.58 6.94 8.70
N PHE A 185 14.41 6.57 8.20
CA PHE A 185 14.26 5.62 7.09
C PHE A 185 14.90 6.17 5.81
N ILE A 186 14.52 7.39 5.42
CA ILE A 186 15.05 8.10 4.26
C ILE A 186 16.55 8.31 4.40
N GLY A 187 17.01 8.84 5.54
CA GLY A 187 18.42 9.11 5.79
C GLY A 187 19.30 7.85 5.84
N SER A 188 18.74 6.70 6.22
CA SER A 188 19.43 5.41 6.20
C SER A 188 19.61 4.82 4.79
N HIS A 189 18.97 5.42 3.77
CA HIS A 189 18.90 4.87 2.42
C HIS A 189 18.35 3.43 2.41
N GLY A 190 17.30 3.20 3.20
CA GLY A 190 16.61 1.91 3.24
C GLY A 190 16.03 1.53 1.88
N GLU A 191 15.86 0.23 1.64
CA GLU A 191 15.20 -0.27 0.44
C GLU A 191 13.82 0.39 0.26
N GLY A 192 13.51 0.83 -0.96
CA GLY A 192 12.29 1.56 -1.30
C GLY A 192 12.43 3.09 -1.27
N THR A 193 13.54 3.63 -0.76
CA THR A 193 13.79 5.08 -0.70
C THR A 193 14.62 5.60 -1.89
N GLU A 194 14.96 4.75 -2.86
CA GLU A 194 15.90 5.05 -3.94
C GLU A 194 15.45 6.25 -4.78
N VAL A 195 14.14 6.33 -5.06
CA VAL A 195 13.57 7.42 -5.86
C VAL A 195 13.61 8.73 -5.08
N LEU A 196 13.13 8.76 -3.84
CA LEU A 196 13.14 9.98 -3.04
C LEU A 196 14.56 10.50 -2.79
N ASN A 197 15.50 9.59 -2.51
CA ASN A 197 16.92 9.93 -2.31
C ASN A 197 17.64 10.34 -3.60
N SER A 198 17.08 10.05 -4.78
CA SER A 198 17.63 10.53 -6.06
C SER A 198 17.32 11.99 -6.34
N PHE A 199 16.34 12.58 -5.64
CA PHE A 199 15.90 13.95 -5.86
C PHE A 199 16.89 14.96 -5.27
N HIS A 200 17.06 16.08 -5.96
CA HIS A 200 17.93 17.16 -5.50
C HIS A 200 17.09 18.32 -4.96
N GLY A 201 17.45 18.83 -3.78
CA GLY A 201 16.80 20.02 -3.21
C GLY A 201 15.43 19.79 -2.58
N VAL A 202 15.08 18.54 -2.23
CA VAL A 202 13.90 18.24 -1.43
C VAL A 202 14.03 18.92 -0.06
N THR A 203 13.06 19.76 0.28
CA THR A 203 12.97 20.37 1.61
C THR A 203 12.12 19.49 2.49
N TYR A 204 12.69 18.99 3.59
CA TYR A 204 11.95 18.20 4.57
C TYR A 204 11.49 19.10 5.71
N GLN A 205 10.20 19.03 6.04
CA GLN A 205 9.63 19.69 7.22
C GLN A 205 9.26 18.61 8.25
N ALA A 206 9.93 18.65 9.40
CA ALA A 206 9.66 17.74 10.48
C ALA A 206 8.29 18.00 11.11
N TYR A 207 7.56 16.94 11.41
CA TYR A 207 6.43 16.97 12.35
C TYR A 207 6.56 15.84 13.36
N ARG A 208 5.78 15.90 14.44
CA ARG A 208 5.80 14.89 15.51
C ARG A 208 4.37 14.49 15.85
N PHE A 209 4.21 13.26 16.34
CA PHE A 209 2.93 12.79 16.88
C PHE A 209 2.76 13.24 18.33
N ASP A 210 2.56 14.54 18.52
CA ASP A 210 2.37 15.21 19.81
C ASP A 210 0.91 15.25 20.27
N GLY A 211 -0.03 14.90 19.38
CA GLY A 211 -1.45 14.72 19.68
C GLY A 211 -1.77 13.39 20.36
N GLY A 212 -2.92 13.35 21.02
CA GLY A 212 -3.43 12.14 21.69
C GLY A 212 -3.96 11.08 20.75
N ALA A 213 -4.57 10.05 21.34
CA ALA A 213 -5.13 8.93 20.62
C ALA A 213 -6.21 9.37 19.61
N TYR A 214 -6.24 8.74 18.44
CA TYR A 214 -7.18 9.04 17.37
C TYR A 214 -7.64 7.73 16.73
N LEU A 215 -8.92 7.37 16.92
CA LEU A 215 -9.54 6.16 16.32
C LEU A 215 -8.74 4.87 16.55
N GLY A 216 -8.29 4.66 17.79
CA GLY A 216 -7.52 3.48 18.21
C GLY A 216 -6.02 3.56 17.94
N PHE A 217 -5.54 4.57 17.19
CA PHE A 217 -4.13 4.89 17.08
C PHE A 217 -3.67 5.67 18.33
N PRO A 218 -2.47 5.39 18.87
CA PRO A 218 -2.07 5.88 20.19
C PRO A 218 -1.70 7.38 20.22
N SER A 219 -1.33 7.93 19.07
CA SER A 219 -0.88 9.31 18.93
C SER A 219 -1.28 9.85 17.56
N SER A 220 -1.31 11.16 17.42
CA SER A 220 -1.69 11.81 16.16
C SER A 220 -0.96 13.13 15.97
N HIS A 221 -1.03 13.69 14.77
CA HIS A 221 -0.58 15.03 14.43
C HIS A 221 -1.71 15.74 13.67
N ASP A 222 -2.19 16.86 14.19
CA ASP A 222 -3.21 17.68 13.54
C ASP A 222 -2.54 18.81 12.77
N VAL A 223 -2.58 18.73 11.44
CA VAL A 223 -1.80 19.60 10.55
C VAL A 223 -2.24 21.07 10.65
N TYR A 224 -3.53 21.31 10.89
CA TYR A 224 -4.09 22.65 10.97
C TYR A 224 -4.58 23.05 12.36
N GLY A 225 -4.64 22.11 13.31
CA GLY A 225 -5.13 22.32 14.67
C GLY A 225 -6.66 22.45 14.77
N ASP A 226 -7.40 22.08 13.73
CA ASP A 226 -8.88 22.11 13.68
C ASP A 226 -9.49 20.72 13.43
N GLY A 227 -8.67 19.67 13.49
CA GLY A 227 -9.04 18.30 13.25
C GLY A 227 -9.40 18.00 11.79
N SER A 228 -9.23 18.93 10.85
CA SER A 228 -9.62 18.69 9.46
C SER A 228 -8.67 17.75 8.71
N VAL A 229 -7.38 17.77 9.06
CA VAL A 229 -6.36 16.85 8.53
C VAL A 229 -5.52 16.32 9.69
N VAL A 230 -5.68 15.03 9.99
CA VAL A 230 -5.02 14.38 11.12
C VAL A 230 -4.21 13.19 10.63
N ILE A 231 -2.91 13.17 10.93
CA ILE A 231 -1.99 12.09 10.59
C ILE A 231 -1.82 11.19 11.80
N VAL A 232 -1.82 9.86 11.61
CA VAL A 232 -1.52 8.88 12.67
C VAL A 232 -0.42 7.93 12.20
N PRO A 233 0.45 7.45 13.10
CA PRO A 233 1.48 6.48 12.75
C PRO A 233 0.86 5.14 12.40
N ALA A 234 1.22 4.59 11.25
CA ALA A 234 0.79 3.28 10.80
C ALA A 234 1.97 2.50 10.20
N PRO A 235 3.07 2.30 10.97
CA PRO A 235 4.24 1.61 10.46
C PRO A 235 3.89 0.16 10.08
N GLY A 236 4.73 -0.41 9.23
CA GLY A 236 4.75 -1.83 8.98
C GLY A 236 4.84 -2.18 7.51
N HIS A 237 4.26 -1.38 6.61
CA HIS A 237 4.60 -1.48 5.19
C HIS A 237 5.99 -0.88 4.96
N THR A 238 6.18 0.34 5.46
CA THR A 238 7.48 0.97 5.71
C THR A 238 7.52 1.51 7.14
N PRO A 239 8.71 1.84 7.68
CA PRO A 239 8.83 2.46 8.99
C PRO A 239 8.15 3.84 9.08
N ASP A 240 8.05 4.58 7.97
CA ASP A 240 7.49 5.92 7.86
C ASP A 240 6.01 5.93 7.45
N SER A 241 5.39 4.76 7.33
CA SER A 241 3.99 4.64 6.92
C SER A 241 3.03 5.35 7.89
N VAL A 242 2.10 6.12 7.33
CA VAL A 242 1.05 6.83 8.07
C VAL A 242 -0.33 6.64 7.45
N VAL A 243 -1.36 6.85 8.26
CA VAL A 243 -2.74 7.06 7.77
C VAL A 243 -3.06 8.54 7.91
N VAL A 244 -3.58 9.14 6.84
CA VAL A 244 -4.03 10.53 6.84
C VAL A 244 -5.55 10.57 6.85
N PHE A 245 -6.12 11.07 7.94
CA PHE A 245 -7.55 11.34 8.04
C PHE A 245 -7.87 12.74 7.54
N VAL A 246 -8.88 12.84 6.68
CA VAL A 246 -9.41 14.13 6.20
C VAL A 246 -10.90 14.22 6.54
N ASN A 247 -11.26 15.20 7.36
CA ASN A 247 -12.61 15.44 7.84
C ASN A 247 -13.20 16.64 7.09
N LEU A 248 -14.30 16.43 6.35
CA LEU A 248 -14.91 17.46 5.50
C LEU A 248 -16.06 18.19 6.21
N PRO A 249 -16.39 19.42 5.79
CA PRO A 249 -17.53 20.19 6.32
C PRO A 249 -18.88 19.48 6.20
N SER A 250 -19.07 18.62 5.19
CA SER A 250 -20.27 17.78 5.06
C SER A 250 -20.43 16.71 6.14
N GLY A 251 -19.42 16.49 6.99
CA GLY A 251 -19.36 15.41 7.98
C GLY A 251 -18.79 14.10 7.43
N LYS A 252 -18.54 14.02 6.12
CA LYS A 252 -17.79 12.90 5.52
C LYS A 252 -16.35 12.90 6.01
N ARG A 253 -15.79 11.72 6.23
CA ARG A 253 -14.40 11.53 6.66
C ARG A 253 -13.72 10.51 5.77
N TYR A 254 -12.48 10.76 5.42
CA TYR A 254 -11.66 9.88 4.61
C TYR A 254 -10.44 9.45 5.40
N ALA A 255 -10.06 8.18 5.32
CA ALA A 255 -8.81 7.66 5.85
C ALA A 255 -7.96 7.18 4.68
N PHE A 256 -6.98 7.97 4.25
CA PHE A 256 -6.01 7.58 3.24
C PHE A 256 -4.98 6.67 3.89
N VAL A 257 -5.04 5.37 3.59
CA VAL A 257 -4.30 4.34 4.33
C VAL A 257 -2.98 3.94 3.67
N GLY A 258 -2.58 4.64 2.59
CA GLY A 258 -1.41 4.29 1.80
C GLY A 258 -1.42 2.81 1.44
N ASP A 259 -0.31 2.16 1.77
CA ASP A 259 -0.05 0.75 1.51
C ASP A 259 -0.28 -0.17 2.72
N LEU A 260 -0.97 0.30 3.76
CA LEU A 260 -1.47 -0.58 4.83
C LEU A 260 -2.18 -1.81 4.23
N VAL A 261 -3.01 -1.58 3.21
CA VAL A 261 -3.50 -2.60 2.28
C VAL A 261 -3.39 -2.06 0.86
N TRP A 262 -3.15 -2.92 -0.12
CA TRP A 262 -3.14 -2.49 -1.53
C TRP A 262 -4.55 -2.40 -2.14
N GLN A 263 -5.47 -3.23 -1.66
CA GLN A 263 -6.83 -3.32 -2.19
C GLN A 263 -7.85 -3.34 -1.05
N MET A 264 -9.08 -2.90 -1.32
CA MET A 264 -10.18 -2.88 -0.35
C MET A 264 -10.46 -4.24 0.28
N GLU A 265 -10.11 -5.35 -0.38
CA GLU A 265 -10.21 -6.71 0.14
C GLU A 265 -9.39 -6.89 1.44
N GLY A 266 -8.29 -6.15 1.62
CA GLY A 266 -7.54 -6.14 2.88
C GLY A 266 -8.31 -5.55 4.06
N LEU A 267 -9.26 -4.64 3.79
CA LEU A 267 -10.11 -4.02 4.82
C LEU A 267 -11.52 -4.58 4.87
N THR A 268 -12.04 -5.19 3.82
CA THR A 268 -13.40 -5.77 3.80
C THR A 268 -13.36 -7.26 4.18
N ARG A 269 -12.39 -8.02 3.66
CA ARG A 269 -12.34 -9.50 3.76
C ARG A 269 -11.37 -10.10 4.79
N PRO A 270 -10.90 -9.36 5.77
CA PRO A 270 -9.50 -8.90 5.84
C PRO A 270 -8.49 -9.86 5.17
N ALA A 271 -8.19 -9.64 3.89
CA ALA A 271 -7.22 -10.45 3.15
C ALA A 271 -5.85 -9.75 3.14
N GLU A 272 -4.87 -10.27 3.90
CA GLU A 272 -3.50 -9.76 3.86
C GLU A 272 -2.85 -9.95 2.48
N LYS A 273 -1.76 -9.22 2.22
CA LYS A 273 -0.90 -9.48 1.05
C LYS A 273 -0.32 -10.91 1.15
N PRO A 274 -0.12 -11.63 0.02
CA PRO A 274 0.52 -12.93 0.04
C PRO A 274 1.86 -12.87 0.78
N TRP A 275 2.20 -13.90 1.57
CA TRP A 275 3.46 -14.01 2.31
C TRP A 275 4.67 -13.67 1.44
N MET A 276 4.72 -14.18 0.21
CA MET A 276 5.83 -13.89 -0.72
C MET A 276 5.99 -12.38 -0.97
N MET A 277 4.89 -11.67 -1.23
CA MET A 277 4.93 -10.23 -1.47
C MET A 277 5.37 -9.49 -0.21
N ARG A 278 4.82 -9.86 0.95
CA ARG A 278 5.20 -9.27 2.25
C ARG A 278 6.68 -9.46 2.57
N PHE A 279 7.23 -10.63 2.24
CA PHE A 279 8.63 -10.94 2.44
C PHE A 279 9.52 -10.09 1.51
N LEU A 280 9.15 -9.96 0.23
CA LEU A 280 9.93 -9.19 -0.75
C LEU A 280 9.96 -7.69 -0.44
N ILE A 281 8.88 -7.13 0.12
CA ILE A 281 8.80 -5.69 0.46
C ILE A 281 9.13 -5.41 1.93
N GLY A 282 9.52 -6.43 2.70
CA GLY A 282 9.99 -6.25 4.08
C GLY A 282 8.92 -5.88 5.13
N GLU A 283 7.65 -6.28 4.96
CA GLU A 283 6.59 -5.82 5.88
C GLU A 283 6.66 -6.40 7.30
N ASN A 284 6.41 -5.54 8.29
CA ASN A 284 6.07 -5.96 9.64
C ASN A 284 4.58 -6.34 9.73
N ARG A 285 4.32 -7.64 9.64
CA ARG A 285 2.96 -8.21 9.68
C ARG A 285 2.17 -7.84 10.94
N ALA A 286 2.80 -7.77 12.12
CA ALA A 286 2.09 -7.51 13.37
C ALA A 286 1.59 -6.06 13.47
N GLU A 287 2.40 -5.11 12.99
CA GLU A 287 2.03 -3.70 12.92
C GLU A 287 0.90 -3.49 11.89
N ILE A 288 1.03 -4.08 10.70
CA ILE A 288 -0.02 -4.08 9.66
C ILE A 288 -1.33 -4.67 10.20
N GLN A 289 -1.29 -5.81 10.88
CA GLN A 289 -2.47 -6.46 11.47
C GLN A 289 -3.18 -5.55 12.47
N THR A 290 -2.41 -4.86 13.31
CA THR A 290 -2.94 -3.92 14.31
C THR A 290 -3.55 -2.69 13.66
N ALA A 291 -2.90 -2.10 12.65
CA ALA A 291 -3.42 -0.95 11.93
C ALA A 291 -4.67 -1.30 11.09
N ILE A 292 -4.72 -2.48 10.44
CA ILE A 292 -5.93 -3.00 9.79
C ILE A 292 -7.07 -3.12 10.80
N ALA A 293 -6.80 -3.61 12.01
CA ALA A 293 -7.81 -3.72 13.07
C ALA A 293 -8.43 -2.37 13.42
N ARG A 294 -7.59 -1.34 13.62
CA ARG A 294 -8.04 0.03 13.93
C ARG A 294 -8.90 0.61 12.83
N ILE A 295 -8.46 0.54 11.57
CA ILE A 295 -9.22 1.08 10.43
C ILE A 295 -10.54 0.34 10.25
N ARG A 296 -10.54 -0.99 10.36
CA ARG A 296 -11.78 -1.78 10.28
C ARG A 296 -12.75 -1.46 11.41
N ALA A 297 -12.27 -1.38 12.65
CA ALA A 297 -13.11 -1.01 13.79
C ALA A 297 -13.67 0.41 13.62
N ALA A 298 -12.86 1.38 13.19
CA ALA A 298 -13.27 2.76 12.96
C ALA A 298 -14.34 2.87 11.87
N THR A 299 -14.12 2.24 10.71
CA THR A 299 -15.08 2.25 9.59
C THR A 299 -16.36 1.46 9.87
N THR A 300 -16.30 0.45 10.74
CA THR A 300 -17.49 -0.28 11.19
C THR A 300 -18.32 0.54 12.17
N LEU A 301 -17.66 1.19 13.13
CA LEU A 301 -18.33 1.97 14.18
C LEU A 301 -18.84 3.33 13.67
N TYR A 302 -18.13 3.93 12.71
CA TYR A 302 -18.42 5.26 12.16
C TYR A 302 -18.59 5.19 10.64
N PRO A 303 -19.81 4.94 10.14
CA PRO A 303 -20.09 4.79 8.70
C PRO A 303 -19.77 6.03 7.85
N GLN A 304 -19.59 7.20 8.47
CA GLN A 304 -19.12 8.40 7.77
C GLN A 304 -17.63 8.35 7.39
N ILE A 305 -16.86 7.39 7.90
CA ILE A 305 -15.45 7.20 7.58
C ILE A 305 -15.31 6.24 6.40
N THR A 306 -14.71 6.71 5.32
CA THR A 306 -14.36 5.90 4.15
C THR A 306 -12.85 5.67 4.12
N ALA A 307 -12.41 4.42 4.18
CA ALA A 307 -11.01 4.08 3.99
C ALA A 307 -10.66 4.06 2.50
N VAL A 308 -9.49 4.62 2.16
CA VAL A 308 -9.00 4.78 0.78
C VAL A 308 -7.59 4.20 0.68
N PRO A 309 -7.46 2.91 0.31
CA PRO A 309 -6.20 2.31 -0.10
C PRO A 309 -5.64 2.99 -1.34
N ALA A 310 -4.33 3.25 -1.37
CA ALA A 310 -3.71 4.01 -2.46
C ALA A 310 -3.84 3.30 -3.81
N HIS A 311 -3.71 1.97 -3.85
CA HIS A 311 -3.74 1.22 -5.09
C HIS A 311 -5.11 0.69 -5.50
N ASP A 312 -6.19 1.01 -4.78
CA ASP A 312 -7.54 0.61 -5.18
C ASP A 312 -8.29 1.78 -5.85
N ARG A 313 -8.30 1.81 -7.18
CA ARG A 313 -9.06 2.81 -7.95
C ARG A 313 -10.52 2.94 -7.52
N ARG A 314 -11.14 1.84 -7.07
CA ARG A 314 -12.55 1.83 -6.64
C ARG A 314 -12.74 2.65 -5.37
N ALA A 315 -11.73 2.70 -4.50
CA ALA A 315 -11.80 3.41 -3.23
C ALA A 315 -11.85 4.95 -3.41
N PHE A 316 -11.29 5.46 -4.52
CA PHE A 316 -11.38 6.88 -4.88
C PHE A 316 -12.72 7.29 -5.50
N SER A 317 -13.64 6.35 -5.80
CA SER A 317 -14.87 6.63 -6.55
C SER A 317 -15.82 7.65 -5.89
N SER A 318 -15.72 7.85 -4.57
CA SER A 318 -16.52 8.84 -3.82
C SER A 318 -15.86 10.22 -3.73
N ILE A 319 -14.66 10.38 -4.29
CA ILE A 319 -13.89 11.63 -4.33
C ILE A 319 -13.96 12.17 -5.77
N ALA A 320 -14.38 13.41 -5.92
CA ALA A 320 -14.41 14.05 -7.23
C ALA A 320 -12.99 14.19 -7.80
N VAL A 321 -12.82 13.89 -9.08
CA VAL A 321 -11.55 14.09 -9.79
C VAL A 321 -11.38 15.58 -10.11
N TYR A 322 -10.20 16.12 -9.86
CA TYR A 322 -9.89 17.52 -10.18
C TYR A 322 -10.17 17.84 -11.66
N PRO A 323 -10.72 19.03 -12.01
CA PRO A 323 -10.90 20.22 -11.16
C PRO A 323 -12.15 20.24 -10.28
N ALA A 324 -12.99 19.20 -10.32
CA ALA A 324 -14.10 19.07 -9.38
C ALA A 324 -13.58 18.71 -7.98
N SER A 325 -14.38 18.98 -6.94
CA SER A 325 -14.00 18.68 -5.55
C SER A 325 -15.18 18.18 -4.72
N THR A 326 -14.87 17.32 -3.74
CA THR A 326 -15.81 16.84 -2.72
C THR A 326 -15.71 17.74 -1.48
N ARG A 327 -16.87 18.15 -0.95
CA ARG A 327 -17.01 19.00 0.24
C ARG A 327 -17.78 18.28 1.34
#